data_AF-A0A2S8A4I8-F1
#
_entry.id   AF-A0A2S8A4I8-F1
#
_cell.length_a   1.000
_cell.length_b   1.000
_cell.length_c   1.000
_cell.angle_alpha   90.00
_cell.angle_beta   90.00
_cell.angle_gamma   90.00
#
_symmetry.space_group_name_H-M   'P 1'
#
loop_
_entity.id
_entity.type
_entity.pdbx_description
1 polymer ?
#
loop_
_entity_poly.entity_id
_entity_poly.type
_entity_poly.pdbx_seq_one_letter_code
_entity_poly.pdbx_strand_id
1 'polypeptide(L)'
;MKKILVYFGIGLGIVFLLIIFLTWMYINHVKSNMEEKLVNVEESWGKFYEFRNKRIILLDSIVNVYDKSNINVDSLFLVINGVKKEKNDSCSLSFIFGEYEVNKEYLKLLKHNDSKNIESLEAIKKIKANTEKLNKLKDIYNENVRDYNTYIIVLPNNFIAKKKKYYQKEYFGITYGVYNEDPIKKRENAFKMLRDSF
;
A
#
# COMPACT_ATOMS: atom_id res chain seq x y z
N MET A 1 62.95 -7.12 -18.84
CA MET A 1 62.25 -6.26 -17.85
C MET A 1 61.20 -5.34 -18.46
N LYS A 2 61.49 -4.49 -19.48
CA LYS A 2 60.49 -3.61 -20.12
C LYS A 2 59.25 -4.32 -20.68
N LYS A 3 59.41 -5.46 -21.36
CA LYS A 3 58.28 -6.25 -21.89
C LYS A 3 57.35 -6.78 -20.79
N ILE A 4 57.90 -7.22 -19.66
CA ILE A 4 57.13 -7.71 -18.50
C ILE A 4 56.28 -6.59 -17.89
N LEU A 5 56.85 -5.38 -17.74
CA LEU A 5 56.11 -4.20 -17.28
C LEU A 5 54.97 -3.80 -18.24
N VAL A 6 55.18 -3.92 -19.56
CA VAL A 6 54.14 -3.65 -20.57
C VAL A 6 53.00 -4.68 -20.49
N TYR A 7 53.30 -5.98 -20.39
CA TYR A 7 52.27 -7.00 -20.22
C TYR A 7 51.50 -6.86 -18.91
N PHE A 8 52.18 -6.47 -17.83
CA PHE A 8 51.54 -6.18 -16.55
C PHE A 8 50.58 -4.98 -16.63
N GLY A 9 50.99 -3.90 -17.31
CA GLY A 9 50.13 -2.73 -17.54
C GLY A 9 48.90 -3.04 -18.40
N ILE A 10 49.07 -3.83 -19.47
CA ILE A 10 47.95 -4.29 -20.31
C ILE A 10 47.01 -5.19 -19.49
N GLY A 11 47.55 -6.11 -18.69
CA GLY A 11 46.77 -6.99 -17.82
C GLY A 11 45.92 -6.21 -16.82
N LEU A 12 46.50 -5.20 -16.15
CA LEU A 12 45.76 -4.31 -15.25
C LEU A 12 44.65 -3.53 -15.98
N GLY A 13 44.92 -3.04 -17.19
CA GLY A 13 43.93 -2.35 -18.01
C GLY A 13 42.72 -3.25 -18.35
N ILE A 14 42.98 -4.51 -18.72
CA ILE A 14 41.92 -5.49 -19.02
C ILE A 14 41.09 -5.77 -17.76
N VAL A 15 41.74 -5.98 -16.60
CA VAL A 15 41.04 -6.22 -15.32
C VAL A 15 40.16 -5.01 -14.96
N PHE A 16 40.67 -3.79 -15.12
CA PHE A 16 39.91 -2.56 -14.84
C PHE A 16 38.67 -2.42 -15.74
N LEU A 17 38.82 -2.68 -17.05
CA LEU A 17 37.69 -2.67 -17.99
C LEU A 17 36.65 -3.73 -17.64
N LEU A 18 37.08 -4.92 -17.21
CA LEU A 18 36.19 -5.99 -16.80
C LEU A 18 35.40 -5.60 -15.55
N ILE A 19 36.03 -4.95 -14.56
CA ILE A 19 35.33 -4.44 -13.36
C ILE A 19 34.27 -3.40 -13.73
N ILE A 20 34.59 -2.45 -14.63
CA ILE A 20 33.62 -1.45 -15.11
C ILE A 20 32.43 -2.15 -15.78
N PHE A 21 32.70 -3.11 -16.67
CA PHE A 21 31.66 -3.86 -17.38
C PHE A 21 30.75 -4.63 -16.42
N LEU A 22 31.31 -5.36 -15.46
CA LEU A 22 30.54 -6.08 -14.44
C LEU A 22 29.71 -5.14 -13.57
N THR A 23 30.28 -3.99 -13.18
CA THR A 23 29.55 -2.98 -12.39
C THR A 23 28.38 -2.41 -13.17
N TRP A 24 28.57 -2.12 -14.45
CA TRP A 24 27.51 -1.62 -15.33
C TRP A 24 26.38 -2.65 -15.51
N MET A 25 26.72 -3.92 -15.75
CA MET A 25 25.73 -5.01 -15.81
C MET A 25 24.94 -5.14 -14.50
N TYR A 26 25.64 -5.09 -13.36
CA TYR A 26 25.00 -5.16 -12.05
C TYR A 26 23.99 -4.01 -11.83
N ILE A 27 24.38 -2.77 -12.14
CA ILE A 27 23.50 -1.60 -12.00
C ILE A 27 22.23 -1.76 -12.84
N ASN A 28 22.37 -2.25 -14.08
CA ASN A 28 21.23 -2.46 -14.97
C ASN A 28 20.31 -3.56 -14.46
N HIS A 29 20.87 -4.66 -13.95
CA HIS A 29 20.09 -5.75 -13.36
C HIS A 29 19.30 -5.27 -12.13
N VAL A 30 19.96 -4.55 -11.22
CA VAL A 30 19.29 -3.97 -10.04
C VAL A 30 18.18 -3.02 -10.44
N LYS A 31 18.43 -2.15 -11.43
CA LYS A 31 17.42 -1.22 -11.94
C LYS A 31 16.20 -1.98 -12.49
N SER A 32 16.41 -2.97 -13.34
CA SER A 32 15.33 -3.78 -13.92
C SER A 32 14.46 -4.42 -12.85
N ASN A 33 15.09 -5.05 -11.84
CA ASN A 33 14.35 -5.68 -10.75
C ASN A 33 13.61 -4.66 -9.86
N MET A 34 14.15 -3.45 -9.66
CA MET A 34 13.44 -2.38 -8.94
C MET A 34 12.20 -1.93 -9.71
N GLU A 35 12.31 -1.78 -11.03
CA GLU A 35 11.19 -1.40 -11.89
C GLU A 35 10.11 -2.49 -11.88
N GLU A 36 10.48 -3.76 -12.03
CA GLU A 36 9.54 -4.88 -11.98
C GLU A 36 8.79 -4.95 -10.63
N LYS A 37 9.51 -4.87 -9.51
CA LYS A 37 8.90 -4.88 -8.18
C LYS A 37 8.00 -3.66 -7.94
N LEU A 38 8.38 -2.50 -8.46
CA LEU A 38 7.55 -1.29 -8.38
C LEU A 38 6.25 -1.46 -9.18
N VAL A 39 6.33 -2.02 -10.40
CA VAL A 39 5.16 -2.34 -11.22
C VAL A 39 4.21 -3.28 -10.48
N ASN A 40 4.73 -4.31 -9.80
CA ASN A 40 3.89 -5.23 -9.00
C ASN A 40 3.14 -4.51 -7.87
N VAL A 41 3.80 -3.53 -7.21
CA VAL A 41 3.14 -2.68 -6.19
C VAL A 41 2.05 -1.82 -6.83
N GLU A 42 2.31 -1.19 -7.97
CA GLU A 42 1.36 -0.32 -8.65
C GLU A 42 0.15 -1.10 -9.19
N GLU A 43 0.36 -2.28 -9.76
CA GLU A 43 -0.72 -3.15 -10.24
C GLU A 43 -1.59 -3.69 -9.10
N SER A 44 -0.96 -4.15 -8.00
CA SER A 44 -1.71 -4.62 -6.84
C SER A 44 -2.48 -3.49 -6.15
N TRP A 45 -1.91 -2.28 -6.12
CA TRP A 45 -2.61 -1.08 -5.66
C TRP A 45 -3.80 -0.73 -6.56
N GLY A 46 -3.63 -0.74 -7.88
CA GLY A 46 -4.71 -0.47 -8.84
C GLY A 46 -5.89 -1.44 -8.66
N LYS A 47 -5.60 -2.74 -8.53
CA LYS A 47 -6.61 -3.77 -8.26
C LYS A 47 -7.31 -3.55 -6.91
N PHE A 48 -6.57 -3.23 -5.86
CA PHE A 48 -7.12 -2.91 -4.55
C PHE A 48 -8.07 -1.69 -4.63
N TYR A 49 -7.60 -0.61 -5.27
CA TYR A 49 -8.33 0.65 -5.42
C TYR A 49 -9.65 0.47 -6.19
N GLU A 50 -9.66 -0.33 -7.25
CA GLU A 50 -10.88 -0.66 -7.99
C GLU A 50 -11.94 -1.32 -7.08
N PHE A 51 -11.54 -2.32 -6.30
CA PHE A 51 -12.44 -3.00 -5.36
C PHE A 51 -12.89 -2.11 -4.21
N ARG A 52 -12.04 -1.19 -3.79
CA ARG A 52 -12.37 -0.18 -2.78
C ARG A 52 -13.42 0.76 -3.33
N ASN A 53 -13.31 1.22 -4.57
CA ASN A 53 -14.34 2.08 -5.17
C ASN A 53 -15.68 1.36 -5.32
N LYS A 54 -15.67 0.07 -5.68
CA LYS A 54 -16.88 -0.77 -5.65
C LYS A 54 -17.51 -0.81 -4.24
N ARG A 55 -16.69 -0.91 -3.19
CA ARG A 55 -17.17 -0.85 -1.80
C ARG A 55 -17.87 0.48 -1.50
N ILE A 56 -17.23 1.59 -1.86
CA ILE A 56 -17.77 2.93 -1.61
C ILE A 56 -19.11 3.12 -2.32
N ILE A 57 -19.26 2.65 -3.56
CA ILE A 57 -20.53 2.69 -4.30
C ILE A 57 -21.61 1.85 -3.60
N LEU A 58 -21.27 0.64 -3.13
CA LEU A 58 -22.22 -0.22 -2.40
C LEU A 58 -22.64 0.40 -1.05
N LEU A 59 -21.73 1.06 -0.34
CA LEU A 59 -22.06 1.73 0.91
C LEU A 59 -22.94 2.97 0.66
N ASP A 60 -22.65 3.72 -0.39
CA ASP A 60 -23.44 4.87 -0.81
C ASP A 60 -24.87 4.49 -1.19
N SER A 61 -25.05 3.34 -1.86
CA SER A 61 -26.41 2.85 -2.18
C SER A 61 -27.20 2.46 -0.94
N ILE A 62 -26.54 1.92 0.10
CA ILE A 62 -27.21 1.63 1.38
C ILE A 62 -27.67 2.93 2.04
N VAL A 63 -26.80 3.93 2.13
CA VAL A 63 -27.10 5.22 2.76
C VAL A 63 -28.25 5.94 2.04
N ASN A 64 -28.36 5.81 0.72
CA ASN A 64 -29.43 6.42 -0.05
C ASN A 64 -30.79 5.70 0.07
N VAL A 65 -30.79 4.41 0.43
CA VAL A 65 -32.00 3.60 0.60
C VAL A 65 -32.51 3.60 2.04
N TYR A 66 -31.62 3.80 3.01
CA TYR A 66 -31.97 3.80 4.43
C TYR A 66 -32.59 5.13 4.87
N ASP A 67 -33.46 5.08 5.88
CA ASP A 67 -34.11 6.28 6.43
C ASP A 67 -33.05 7.25 6.98
N LYS A 68 -33.05 8.47 6.44
CA LYS A 68 -32.15 9.58 6.81
C LYS A 68 -32.41 10.12 8.21
N SER A 69 -33.46 9.66 8.89
CA SER A 69 -33.70 9.97 10.31
C SER A 69 -32.69 9.32 11.27
N ASN A 70 -31.86 8.38 10.79
CA ASN A 70 -30.85 7.69 11.59
C ASN A 70 -29.48 8.40 11.55
N ILE A 71 -29.05 8.98 12.68
CA ILE A 71 -27.78 9.71 12.86
C ILE A 71 -26.54 8.91 12.38
N ASN A 72 -26.57 7.57 12.45
CA ASN A 72 -25.46 6.74 11.98
C ASN A 72 -25.37 6.70 10.43
N VAL A 73 -26.50 6.84 9.74
CA VAL A 73 -26.55 6.90 8.27
C VAL A 73 -25.96 8.24 7.79
N ASP A 74 -26.25 9.33 8.48
CA ASP A 74 -25.67 10.65 8.19
C ASP A 74 -24.15 10.68 8.41
N SER A 75 -23.68 10.06 9.49
CA SER A 75 -22.24 9.96 9.80
C SER A 75 -21.50 9.18 8.70
N LEU A 76 -22.06 8.04 8.25
CA LEU A 76 -21.51 7.25 7.16
C LEU A 76 -21.54 8.01 5.81
N PHE A 77 -22.61 8.75 5.54
CA PHE A 77 -22.73 9.57 4.32
C PHE A 77 -21.62 10.63 4.23
N LEU A 78 -21.35 11.33 5.34
CA LEU A 78 -20.34 12.38 5.42
C LEU A 78 -18.94 11.84 5.11
N VAL A 79 -18.57 10.72 5.74
CA VAL A 79 -17.25 10.11 5.51
C VAL A 79 -17.11 9.57 4.08
N ILE A 80 -18.17 8.97 3.51
CA ILE A 80 -18.20 8.52 2.11
C ILE A 80 -17.96 9.68 1.15
N ASN A 81 -18.62 10.82 1.37
CA ASN A 81 -18.45 12.00 0.52
C ASN A 81 -17.07 12.64 0.65
N GLY A 82 -16.46 12.57 1.83
CA GLY A 82 -15.07 12.98 2.03
C GLY A 82 -14.13 12.15 1.16
N VAL A 83 -14.20 10.82 1.28
CA VAL A 83 -13.27 9.92 0.59
C VAL A 83 -13.51 9.78 -0.92
N LYS A 84 -14.68 10.17 -1.44
CA LYS A 84 -14.97 10.26 -2.88
C LYS A 84 -14.28 11.45 -3.55
N LYS A 85 -14.04 12.52 -2.80
CA LYS A 85 -13.41 13.76 -3.30
C LYS A 85 -11.89 13.67 -3.33
N GLU A 86 -11.32 12.73 -2.57
CA GLU A 86 -9.89 12.48 -2.56
C GLU A 86 -9.47 11.81 -3.88
N LYS A 87 -8.69 12.54 -4.69
CA LYS A 87 -7.89 11.90 -5.75
C LYS A 87 -6.82 11.07 -5.06
N ASN A 88 -6.67 9.82 -5.48
CA ASN A 88 -5.64 9.01 -4.88
C ASN A 88 -4.87 8.13 -5.86
N ASP A 89 -3.63 8.55 -6.09
CA ASP A 89 -2.68 7.87 -6.94
C ASP A 89 -1.78 6.89 -6.13
N SER A 90 -1.90 6.86 -4.78
CA SER A 90 -1.01 6.05 -3.92
C SER A 90 -1.56 5.72 -2.53
N CYS A 91 -0.97 4.75 -1.82
CA CYS A 91 -1.32 4.45 -0.43
C CYS A 91 -0.76 5.50 0.54
N SER A 92 -1.48 6.60 0.75
CA SER A 92 -1.08 7.67 1.68
C SER A 92 -1.72 7.51 3.07
N LEU A 93 -1.17 8.18 4.08
CA LEU A 93 -1.77 8.20 5.42
C LEU A 93 -3.19 8.78 5.43
N SER A 94 -3.45 9.83 4.64
CA SER A 94 -4.79 10.41 4.53
C SER A 94 -5.78 9.41 3.97
N PHE A 95 -5.40 8.66 2.94
CA PHE A 95 -6.23 7.60 2.38
C PHE A 95 -6.53 6.49 3.40
N ILE A 96 -5.50 6.01 4.11
CA ILE A 96 -5.66 5.00 5.16
C ILE A 96 -6.63 5.50 6.25
N PHE A 97 -6.51 6.77 6.64
CA PHE A 97 -7.40 7.40 7.61
C PHE A 97 -8.85 7.51 7.11
N GLY A 98 -9.05 7.89 5.85
CA GLY A 98 -10.36 7.89 5.21
C GLY A 98 -11.01 6.50 5.22
N GLU A 99 -10.25 5.47 4.87
CA GLU A 99 -10.73 4.07 4.92
C GLU A 99 -11.06 3.62 6.34
N TYR A 100 -10.28 4.05 7.33
CA TYR A 100 -10.55 3.80 8.74
C TYR A 100 -11.92 4.37 9.17
N GLU A 101 -12.18 5.65 8.89
CA GLU A 101 -13.45 6.30 9.27
C GLU A 101 -14.65 5.67 8.54
N VAL A 102 -14.55 5.39 7.24
CA VAL A 102 -15.62 4.68 6.51
C VAL A 102 -15.91 3.31 7.12
N ASN A 103 -14.87 2.53 7.42
CA ASN A 103 -15.06 1.18 7.99
C ASN A 103 -15.66 1.25 9.40
N LYS A 104 -15.24 2.20 10.23
CA LYS A 104 -15.75 2.43 11.58
C LYS A 104 -17.23 2.83 11.56
N GLU A 105 -17.64 3.80 10.74
CA GLU A 105 -19.04 4.22 10.65
C GLU A 105 -19.92 3.12 10.07
N TYR A 106 -19.42 2.34 9.10
CA TYR A 106 -20.12 1.16 8.59
C TYR A 106 -20.38 0.12 9.69
N LEU A 107 -19.41 -0.16 10.56
CA LEU A 107 -19.59 -1.12 11.65
C LEU A 107 -20.58 -0.64 12.71
N LYS A 108 -20.66 0.67 12.97
CA LYS A 108 -21.70 1.25 13.83
C LYS A 108 -23.08 1.04 13.23
N LEU A 109 -23.23 1.27 11.92
CA LEU A 109 -24.49 1.05 11.20
C LEU A 109 -24.95 -0.42 11.33
N LEU A 110 -24.03 -1.38 11.21
CA LEU A 110 -24.35 -2.80 11.39
C LEU A 110 -24.78 -3.14 12.82
N LYS A 111 -24.19 -2.49 13.83
CA LYS A 111 -24.48 -2.77 15.25
C LYS A 111 -25.84 -2.23 15.70
N HIS A 112 -26.29 -1.11 15.11
CA HIS A 112 -27.50 -0.40 15.55
C HIS A 112 -28.79 -0.85 14.89
N ASN A 113 -28.73 -1.55 13.76
CA ASN A 113 -29.93 -2.05 13.11
C ASN A 113 -30.17 -3.50 13.52
N ASP A 114 -31.38 -3.83 13.98
CA ASP A 114 -31.78 -5.21 14.26
C ASP A 114 -31.39 -6.11 13.09
N SER A 115 -30.44 -7.01 13.36
CA SER A 115 -29.65 -7.73 12.35
C SER A 115 -30.49 -8.46 11.30
N LYS A 116 -31.74 -8.82 11.61
CA LYS A 116 -32.63 -9.57 10.72
C LYS A 116 -33.15 -8.80 9.50
N ASN A 117 -33.36 -7.49 9.57
CA ASN A 117 -33.88 -6.70 8.44
C ASN A 117 -32.77 -6.13 7.54
N ILE A 118 -31.55 -6.00 8.06
CA ILE A 118 -30.40 -5.45 7.37
C ILE A 118 -29.56 -6.56 6.72
N GLU A 119 -29.29 -7.67 7.41
CA GLU A 119 -28.49 -8.77 6.86
C GLU A 119 -29.19 -9.51 5.70
N SER A 120 -30.52 -9.38 5.60
CA SER A 120 -31.30 -9.91 4.49
C SER A 120 -31.17 -9.08 3.20
N LEU A 121 -30.66 -7.85 3.28
CA LEU A 121 -30.43 -6.98 2.13
C LEU A 121 -29.28 -7.53 1.28
N GLU A 122 -29.56 -7.77 0.00
CA GLU A 122 -28.57 -8.21 -0.99
C GLU A 122 -27.32 -7.32 -1.02
N ALA A 123 -27.49 -6.02 -0.76
CA ALA A 123 -26.39 -5.05 -0.66
C ALA A 123 -25.36 -5.41 0.41
N ILE A 124 -25.79 -5.91 1.58
CA ILE A 124 -24.87 -6.25 2.67
C ILE A 124 -24.12 -7.55 2.40
N LYS A 125 -24.78 -8.52 1.75
CA LYS A 125 -24.09 -9.71 1.23
C LYS A 125 -23.00 -9.34 0.22
N LYS A 126 -23.31 -8.42 -0.70
CA LYS A 126 -22.32 -7.88 -1.67
C LYS A 126 -21.16 -7.16 -0.97
N ILE A 127 -21.43 -6.36 0.07
CA ILE A 127 -20.38 -5.71 0.85
C ILE A 127 -19.52 -6.71 1.60
N LYS A 128 -20.10 -7.76 2.20
CA LYS A 128 -19.33 -8.79 2.89
C LYS A 128 -18.39 -9.53 1.93
N ALA A 129 -18.88 -9.96 0.77
CA ALA A 129 -18.05 -10.58 -0.26
C ALA A 129 -16.94 -9.62 -0.76
N ASN A 130 -17.27 -8.35 -0.95
CA ASN A 130 -16.29 -7.32 -1.30
C ASN A 130 -15.25 -7.09 -0.19
N THR A 131 -15.65 -7.11 1.08
CA THR A 131 -14.78 -6.99 2.28
C THR A 131 -13.74 -8.12 2.29
N GLU A 132 -14.17 -9.36 2.11
CA GLU A 132 -13.27 -10.51 2.07
C GLU A 132 -12.27 -10.39 0.92
N LYS A 133 -12.73 -9.95 -0.26
CA LYS A 133 -11.84 -9.73 -1.41
C LYS A 133 -10.85 -8.59 -1.18
N LEU A 134 -11.29 -7.49 -0.55
CA LEU A 134 -10.43 -6.35 -0.20
C LEU A 134 -9.34 -6.74 0.80
N ASN A 135 -9.68 -7.52 1.82
CA ASN A 135 -8.69 -7.99 2.79
C ASN A 135 -7.63 -8.88 2.11
N LYS A 136 -8.02 -9.75 1.17
CA LYS A 136 -7.06 -10.53 0.37
C LYS A 136 -6.18 -9.64 -0.53
N LEU A 137 -6.78 -8.64 -1.19
CA LEU A 137 -6.02 -7.71 -2.06
C LEU A 137 -5.06 -6.83 -1.25
N LYS A 138 -5.44 -6.42 -0.03
CA LYS A 138 -4.55 -5.76 0.91
C LYS A 138 -3.34 -6.63 1.21
N ASP A 139 -3.53 -7.90 1.51
CA ASP A 139 -2.42 -8.79 1.87
C ASP A 139 -1.45 -8.94 0.69
N ILE A 140 -1.97 -9.11 -0.54
CA ILE A 140 -1.17 -9.13 -1.78
C ILE A 140 -0.41 -7.80 -1.98
N TYR A 141 -1.08 -6.66 -1.80
CA TYR A 141 -0.44 -5.36 -1.90
C TYR A 141 0.70 -5.20 -0.88
N ASN A 142 0.45 -5.54 0.38
CA ASN A 142 1.43 -5.43 1.45
C ASN A 142 2.61 -6.41 1.25
N GLU A 143 2.37 -7.57 0.66
CA GLU A 143 3.43 -8.51 0.28
C GLU A 143 4.33 -7.93 -0.82
N ASN A 144 3.74 -7.36 -1.87
CA ASN A 144 4.50 -6.69 -2.94
C ASN A 144 5.26 -5.47 -2.41
N VAL A 145 4.65 -4.67 -1.52
CA VAL A 145 5.33 -3.55 -0.84
C VAL A 145 6.50 -4.06 -0.02
N ARG A 146 6.35 -5.18 0.70
CA ARG A 146 7.44 -5.78 1.47
C ARG A 146 8.59 -6.21 0.57
N ASP A 147 8.30 -6.93 -0.51
CA ASP A 147 9.31 -7.40 -1.46
C ASP A 147 10.06 -6.21 -2.09
N TYR A 148 9.34 -5.21 -2.57
CA TYR A 148 9.92 -3.97 -3.11
C TYR A 148 10.77 -3.22 -2.06
N ASN A 149 10.21 -2.93 -0.88
CA ASN A 149 10.89 -2.20 0.18
C ASN A 149 12.15 -2.93 0.65
N THR A 150 12.10 -4.26 0.77
CA THR A 150 13.25 -5.09 1.14
C THR A 150 14.33 -5.00 0.07
N TYR A 151 13.96 -5.10 -1.21
CA TYR A 151 14.92 -5.06 -2.31
C TYR A 151 15.68 -3.73 -2.39
N ILE A 152 15.01 -2.60 -2.14
CA ILE A 152 15.63 -1.26 -2.25
C ILE A 152 16.47 -0.87 -1.03
N ILE A 153 16.32 -1.51 0.13
CA ILE A 153 17.11 -1.16 1.34
C ILE A 153 18.39 -2.00 1.49
N VAL A 154 18.44 -3.18 0.88
CA VAL A 154 19.59 -4.09 0.95
C VAL A 154 20.82 -3.48 0.28
N LEU A 155 22.01 -3.70 0.86
CA LEU A 155 23.28 -3.32 0.25
C LEU A 155 23.67 -4.31 -0.86
N PRO A 156 24.19 -3.86 -2.01
CA PRO A 156 24.46 -2.46 -2.41
C PRO A 156 23.30 -1.78 -3.15
N ASN A 157 22.13 -2.41 -3.25
CA ASN A 157 20.96 -1.89 -3.98
C ASN A 157 20.52 -0.51 -3.48
N ASN A 158 20.64 -0.23 -2.19
CA ASN A 158 20.21 1.05 -1.61
C ASN A 158 20.90 2.28 -2.20
N PHE A 159 22.15 2.17 -2.66
CA PHE A 159 22.88 3.27 -3.28
C PHE A 159 22.30 3.58 -4.65
N ILE A 160 21.99 2.53 -5.41
CA ILE A 160 21.35 2.62 -6.72
C ILE A 160 19.93 3.17 -6.55
N ALA A 161 19.18 2.67 -5.56
CA ALA A 161 17.83 3.12 -5.24
C ALA A 161 17.79 4.62 -4.97
N LYS A 162 18.64 5.12 -4.07
CA LYS A 162 18.76 6.54 -3.74
C LYS A 162 19.13 7.38 -4.96
N LYS A 163 20.13 6.95 -5.74
CA LYS A 163 20.56 7.67 -6.96
C LYS A 163 19.47 7.76 -8.01
N LYS A 164 18.62 6.73 -8.11
CA LYS A 164 17.53 6.64 -9.09
C LYS A 164 16.16 7.06 -8.53
N LYS A 165 16.11 7.59 -7.30
CA LYS A 165 14.88 8.09 -6.64
C LYS A 165 13.81 7.00 -6.43
N TYR A 166 14.21 5.76 -6.18
CA TYR A 166 13.31 4.72 -5.68
C TYR A 166 13.15 4.90 -4.16
N TYR A 167 11.91 5.10 -3.72
CA TYR A 167 11.57 5.35 -2.31
C TYR A 167 10.64 4.26 -1.80
N GLN A 168 10.76 3.97 -0.50
CA GLN A 168 9.88 3.01 0.17
C GLN A 168 8.41 3.39 -0.01
N LYS A 169 7.58 2.36 -0.16
CA LYS A 169 6.12 2.48 -0.25
C LYS A 169 5.51 2.17 1.11
N GLU A 170 4.40 2.84 1.39
CA GLU A 170 3.64 2.65 2.65
C GLU A 170 2.87 1.33 2.61
N TYR A 171 2.66 0.73 3.78
CA TYR A 171 1.78 -0.43 3.93
C TYR A 171 0.34 0.00 4.17
N PHE A 172 -0.62 -0.75 3.65
CA PHE A 172 -2.03 -0.51 3.95
C PHE A 172 -2.46 -1.24 5.23
N GLY A 173 -2.91 -0.46 6.22
CA GLY A 173 -3.12 -0.94 7.58
C GLY A 173 -4.54 -1.35 7.97
N ILE A 174 -5.56 -1.06 7.15
CA ILE A 174 -6.97 -1.28 7.53
C ILE A 174 -7.40 -2.71 7.22
N THR A 175 -8.01 -3.37 8.19
CA THR A 175 -8.73 -4.64 7.98
C THR A 175 -10.22 -4.36 7.97
N TYR A 176 -10.87 -4.61 6.84
CA TYR A 176 -12.29 -4.33 6.68
C TYR A 176 -13.14 -5.33 7.45
N GLY A 177 -14.27 -4.87 7.99
CA GLY A 177 -15.22 -5.70 8.74
C GLY A 177 -14.88 -5.89 10.22
N VAL A 178 -13.82 -5.25 10.71
CA VAL A 178 -13.44 -5.23 12.13
C VAL A 178 -13.08 -3.82 12.57
N TYR A 179 -13.17 -3.53 13.88
CA TYR A 179 -12.68 -2.26 14.43
C TYR A 179 -11.15 -2.24 14.36
N ASN A 180 -10.59 -1.16 13.82
CA ASN A 180 -9.15 -0.96 13.70
C ASN A 180 -8.68 0.07 14.73
N GLU A 181 -7.39 0.05 15.07
CA GLU A 181 -6.75 1.18 15.76
C GLU A 181 -6.69 2.38 14.81
N ASP A 182 -6.82 3.59 15.37
CA ASP A 182 -6.66 4.85 14.64
C ASP A 182 -5.26 4.90 13.98
N PRO A 183 -5.17 5.04 12.64
CA PRO A 183 -3.90 5.06 11.93
C PRO A 183 -2.93 6.16 12.39
N ILE A 184 -3.44 7.31 12.83
CA ILE A 184 -2.62 8.43 13.32
C ILE A 184 -2.01 8.06 14.66
N LYS A 185 -2.84 7.58 15.61
CA LYS A 185 -2.37 7.15 16.93
C LYS A 185 -1.39 5.99 16.85
N LYS A 186 -1.66 5.02 15.98
CA LYS A 186 -0.76 3.90 15.73
C LYS A 186 0.62 4.39 15.27
N ARG A 187 0.66 5.38 14.37
CA ARG A 187 1.91 5.98 13.89
C ARG A 187 2.64 6.75 14.98
N GLU A 188 1.93 7.54 15.78
CA GLU A 188 2.49 8.28 16.92
C GLU A 188 3.10 7.33 17.97
N ASN A 189 2.40 6.25 18.30
CA ASN A 189 2.87 5.22 19.21
C ASN A 189 4.15 4.55 18.70
N ALA A 190 4.21 4.22 17.40
CA ALA A 190 5.41 3.66 16.79
C ALA A 190 6.60 4.62 16.86
N PHE A 191 6.39 5.92 16.59
CA PHE A 191 7.45 6.93 16.73
C PHE A 191 7.91 7.10 18.18
N LYS A 192 6.97 7.08 19.13
CA LYS A 192 7.31 7.15 20.56
C LYS A 192 8.18 5.95 20.97
N MET A 193 7.80 4.73 20.60
CA MET A 193 8.59 3.53 20.89
C MET A 193 10.00 3.60 20.29
N LEU A 194 10.13 4.08 19.04
CA LEU A 194 11.44 4.24 18.41
C LEU A 194 12.30 5.26 19.16
N ARG A 195 11.74 6.42 19.51
CA ARG A 195 12.47 7.43 20.29
C ARG A 195 12.90 6.89 21.65
N ASP A 196 12.04 6.14 22.33
CA ASP A 196 12.31 5.62 23.68
C ASP A 196 13.31 4.42 23.65
N SER A 197 13.65 3.91 22.45
CA SER A 197 14.60 2.81 22.25
C SER A 197 16.05 3.27 21.95
N PHE A 198 16.29 4.58 21.85
CA PHE A 198 17.61 5.19 21.62
C PHE A 198 17.94 6.22 22.70
#